data_AF-A0A9N9X4F4-F1
#
_entry.id   AF-A0A9N9X4F4-F1
#
_cell.length_a   1.000
_cell.length_b   1.000
_cell.length_c   1.000
_cell.angle_alpha   90.00
_cell.angle_beta   90.00
_cell.angle_gamma   90.00
#
_symmetry.space_group_name_H-M   'P 1'
#
loop_
_entity.id
_entity.type
_entity.pdbx_description
1 polymer ?
#
loop_
_entity_poly.entity_id
_entity_poly.type
_entity_poly.pdbx_seq_one_letter_code
_entity_poly.pdbx_strand_id
1 'polypeptide(L)' 'MLEEKEKQKTHYDIRHRVEEKKQSSTEDKVWIINMQREGVIEQKLDEPRYYRVRTDRDSTVRRNSRHFQVLPKQ' A
#
# COMPACT_ATOMS: atom_id res chain seq x y z
N MET A 1 0.97 -22.69 24.93
CA MET A 1 1.31 -23.07 23.54
C MET A 1 1.07 -21.96 22.49
N LEU A 2 0.28 -20.92 22.76
CA LEU A 2 0.13 -19.78 21.82
C LEU A 2 1.26 -18.73 21.94
N GLU A 3 1.78 -18.48 23.15
CA GLU A 3 2.79 -17.44 23.40
C GLU A 3 4.13 -17.64 22.68
N GLU A 4 4.59 -18.88 22.48
CA GLU A 4 5.90 -19.14 21.86
C GLU A 4 5.90 -18.87 20.35
N LYS A 5 4.76 -19.11 19.69
CA LYS A 5 4.60 -18.82 18.26
C LYS A 5 4.62 -17.33 17.97
N GLU A 6 3.98 -16.54 18.83
CA GLU A 6 3.97 -15.08 18.68
C GLU A 6 5.38 -14.52 18.86
N LYS A 7 6.12 -14.94 19.90
CA LYS A 7 7.51 -14.52 20.13
C LYS A 7 8.44 -14.86 18.95
N GLN A 8 8.30 -16.05 18.37
CA GLN A 8 9.08 -16.42 17.17
C GLN A 8 8.74 -15.53 15.98
N LYS A 9 7.46 -15.24 15.77
CA LYS A 9 7.02 -14.33 14.70
C LYS A 9 7.61 -12.93 14.89
N THR A 10 7.52 -12.35 16.09
CA THR A 10 8.04 -11.01 16.35
C THR A 10 9.56 -10.94 16.15
N HIS A 11 10.32 -11.94 16.63
CA HIS A 11 11.76 -11.99 16.40
C HIS A 11 12.12 -12.15 14.92
N TYR A 12 11.34 -12.91 14.17
CA TYR A 12 11.49 -13.05 12.72
C TYR A 12 11.22 -11.71 12.01
N ASP A 13 10.11 -11.04 12.35
CA ASP A 13 9.73 -9.75 11.79
C ASP A 13 10.79 -8.67 12.08
N ILE A 14 11.33 -8.63 13.31
CA ILE A 14 12.44 -7.75 13.70
C ILE A 14 13.72 -8.09 12.91
N ARG A 15 14.10 -9.36 12.85
CA ARG A 15 15.30 -9.82 12.14
C ARG A 15 15.25 -9.50 10.65
N HIS A 16 14.06 -9.49 10.05
CA HIS A 16 13.87 -9.26 8.63
C HIS A 16 13.33 -7.88 8.30
N ARG A 17 13.24 -6.99 9.30
CA ARG A 17 12.72 -5.62 9.18
C ARG A 17 11.41 -5.60 8.39
N VAL A 18 10.52 -6.52 8.75
CA VAL A 18 9.19 -6.59 8.15
C VAL A 18 8.43 -5.35 8.62
N GLU A 19 8.40 -4.33 7.78
CA GLU A 19 7.53 -3.20 8.00
C GLU A 19 6.10 -3.62 7.69
N GLU A 20 5.20 -3.43 8.66
CA GLU A 20 3.78 -3.54 8.40
C GLU A 20 3.42 -2.51 7.34
N LYS A 21 3.24 -3.00 6.11
CA LYS A 21 2.88 -2.16 4.98
C LYS A 21 1.48 -1.62 5.26
N LYS A 22 1.41 -0.38 5.73
CA LYS A 22 0.16 0.31 6.07
C LYS A 22 -0.82 0.08 4.92
N GLN A 23 -1.87 -0.66 5.21
CA GLN A 23 -2.78 -1.12 4.19
C GLN A 23 -3.50 0.12 3.65
N SER A 24 -3.11 0.54 2.44
CA SER A 24 -3.66 1.73 1.81
C SER A 24 -5.16 1.51 1.63
N SER A 25 -5.95 2.37 2.25
CA SER A 25 -7.40 2.30 2.19
C SER A 25 -7.88 2.87 0.86
N THR A 26 -9.03 2.40 0.42
CA THR A 26 -9.79 3.09 -0.63
C THR A 26 -10.00 4.55 -0.22
N GLU A 27 -9.90 5.47 -1.18
CA GLU A 27 -9.94 6.93 -1.04
C GLU A 27 -8.66 7.63 -0.54
N ASP A 28 -7.59 6.90 -0.25
CA ASP A 28 -6.32 7.53 0.09
C ASP A 28 -5.71 8.26 -1.11
N LYS A 29 -5.27 9.51 -0.90
CA LYS A 29 -4.43 10.22 -1.85
C LYS A 29 -3.06 9.57 -1.91
N VAL A 30 -2.57 9.35 -3.11
CA VAL A 30 -1.28 8.71 -3.37
C VAL A 30 -0.47 9.52 -4.37
N TRP A 31 0.84 9.58 -4.14
CA TRP A 31 1.80 10.06 -5.13
C TRP A 31 2.29 8.90 -5.98
N ILE A 32 2.01 8.94 -7.29
CA ILE A 32 2.41 7.91 -8.26
C ILE A 32 3.82 8.23 -8.77
N ILE A 33 4.83 7.50 -8.29
CA ILE A 33 6.26 7.79 -8.51
C ILE A 33 6.61 7.83 -10.00
N ASN A 34 6.14 6.86 -10.77
CA ASN A 34 6.50 6.74 -12.19
C ASN A 34 5.77 7.76 -13.09
N MET A 35 4.67 8.33 -12.62
CA MET A 35 3.91 9.36 -13.35
C MET A 35 4.19 10.76 -12.83
N GLN A 36 4.88 10.88 -11.68
CA GLN A 36 5.13 12.13 -10.95
C GLN A 36 3.85 12.95 -10.78
N ARG A 37 2.78 12.27 -10.37
CA ARG A 37 1.44 12.85 -10.24
C ARG A 37 0.73 12.31 -9.02
N GLU A 38 -0.24 13.08 -8.55
CA GLU A 38 -1.18 12.63 -7.54
C GLU A 38 -2.26 11.72 -8.15
N GLY A 39 -2.88 10.94 -7.28
CA GLY A 39 -4.05 10.16 -7.60
C GLY A 39 -4.75 9.72 -6.33
N VAL A 40 -5.90 9.08 -6.49
CA VAL A 40 -6.72 8.57 -5.40
C VAL A 40 -6.93 7.07 -5.62
N ILE A 41 -6.70 6.25 -4.61
CA ILE A 41 -6.99 4.82 -4.70
C ILE A 41 -8.51 4.64 -4.75
N GLU A 42 -9.04 4.10 -5.86
CA GLU A 42 -10.46 3.77 -5.98
C GLU A 42 -10.76 2.36 -5.48
N GLN A 43 -9.85 1.42 -5.71
CA GLN A 43 -10.10 0.04 -5.37
C GLN A 43 -8.80 -0.75 -5.28
N LYS A 44 -8.76 -1.72 -4.36
CA LYS A 44 -7.79 -2.81 -4.41
C LYS A 44 -8.30 -3.87 -5.38
N LEU A 45 -7.46 -4.32 -6.29
CA LEU A 45 -7.79 -5.41 -7.22
C LEU A 45 -7.59 -6.76 -6.54
N ASP A 46 -8.18 -7.82 -7.12
CA ASP A 46 -8.05 -9.20 -6.62
C ASP A 46 -6.59 -9.66 -6.55
N GLU A 47 -5.74 -9.11 -7.44
CA GLU A 47 -4.32 -9.37 -7.45
C GLU A 47 -3.62 -8.72 -6.24
N PRO A 48 -2.87 -9.49 -5.43
CA PRO A 48 -2.21 -8.99 -4.24
C PRO A 48 -1.14 -7.97 -4.65
N ARG A 49 -1.38 -6.68 -4.33
CA ARG A 49 -0.54 -5.47 -4.57
C ARG A 49 -1.01 -4.58 -5.71
N TYR A 50 -2.00 -4.96 -6.50
CA TYR A 50 -2.50 -4.07 -7.54
C TYR A 50 -3.70 -3.25 -7.05
N TYR A 51 -3.68 -1.99 -7.43
CA TYR A 51 -4.70 -1.01 -7.10
C TYR A 51 -5.12 -0.28 -8.35
N ARG A 52 -6.38 0.12 -8.36
CA ARG A 52 -6.98 1.03 -9.30
C ARG A 52 -6.86 2.44 -8.72
N VAL A 53 -6.17 3.33 -9.42
CA VAL A 53 -5.88 4.69 -8.96
C VAL A 53 -6.46 5.67 -9.98
N ARG A 54 -7.30 6.61 -9.53
CA ARG A 54 -7.83 7.70 -10.34
C ARG A 54 -6.90 8.90 -10.29
N THR A 55 -6.55 9.44 -11.44
CA THR A 55 -5.70 10.64 -11.57
C THR A 55 -6.53 11.86 -11.97
N ASP A 56 -5.92 13.04 -11.90
CA ASP A 56 -6.56 14.36 -12.04
C ASP A 56 -7.40 14.58 -13.31
N ARG A 57 -7.10 13.84 -14.40
CA ARG A 57 -7.85 13.90 -15.67
C ARG A 57 -8.89 12.80 -15.82
N ASP A 58 -9.45 12.34 -14.69
CA ASP A 58 -10.41 11.22 -14.63
C ASP A 58 -9.89 9.93 -15.29
N SER A 59 -8.56 9.84 -15.43
CA SER A 59 -7.91 8.69 -16.02
C SER A 59 -7.62 7.69 -14.91
N THR A 60 -8.23 6.52 -15.02
CA THR A 60 -8.03 5.42 -14.08
C THR A 60 -6.89 4.54 -14.55
N VAL A 61 -5.89 4.35 -13.69
CA VAL A 61 -4.71 3.53 -13.99
C VAL A 61 -4.58 2.37 -13.01
N ARG A 62 -4.18 1.21 -13.54
CA ARG A 62 -3.77 0.07 -12.71
C ARG A 62 -2.31 0.24 -12.29
N ARG A 63 -2.06 0.25 -10.98
CA ARG A 63 -0.70 0.42 -10.42
C ARG A 63 -0.43 -0.53 -9.27
N ASN A 64 0.82 -0.99 -9.19
CA ASN A 64 1.30 -1.76 -8.05
C ASN A 64 1.57 -0.82 -6.86
N SER A 65 1.23 -1.25 -5.64
CA SER A 65 1.52 -0.57 -4.38
C SER A 65 2.99 -0.25 -4.09
N ARG A 66 3.92 -0.71 -4.92
CA ARG A 66 5.33 -0.31 -4.88
C ARG A 66 5.63 0.96 -5.68
N HIS A 67 4.75 1.34 -6.59
CA HIS A 67 4.94 2.49 -7.48
C HIS A 67 4.20 3.75 -7.03
N PHE A 68 3.55 3.70 -5.86
CA PHE A 68 2.92 4.87 -5.28
C PHE A 68 3.14 4.93 -3.77
N GLN A 69 3.15 6.14 -3.23
CA GLN A 69 3.28 6.43 -1.81
C GLN A 69 1.99 7.06 -1.31
N VAL A 70 1.47 6.58 -0.18
CA VAL A 70 0.29 7.20 0.45
C VAL A 70 0.70 8.56 1.02
N LEU A 71 0.00 9.60 0.60
CA LEU A 71 0.17 10.94 1.14
C LEU A 71 -0.51 11.02 2.51
N PRO A 72 0.07 11.76 3.47
CA PRO A 72 -0.56 11.96 4.77
C PRO A 72 -1.92 12.65 4.58
N LYS A 73 -2.96 12.12 5.22
CA LYS A 73 -4.23 12.83 5.39
C LYS A 73 -3.97 14.01 6.33
N GLN A 74 -4.29 15.23 5.90
CA GLN A 74 -4.29 16.42 6.75
C GLN A 74 -5.40 16.32 7.80
#